data_AF-A0A150RZ52-F1
#
_entry.id   AF-A0A150RZ52-F1
#
_cell.length_a   1.000
_cell.length_b   1.000
_cell.length_c   1.000
_cell.angle_alpha   90.00
_cell.angle_beta   90.00
_cell.angle_gamma   90.00
#
_symmetry.space_group_name_H-M   'P 1'
#
loop_
_entity.id
_entity.type
_entity.pdbx_description
1 polymer ?
#
loop_
_entity_poly.entity_id
_entity_poly.type
_entity_poly.pdbx_seq_one_letter_code
_entity_poly.pdbx_strand_id
1 'polypeptide(L)'
;KPIGGATVLFCNTTVCYSDRSRADGRFTFECDGELPVDFVVKSLEETGATPRRGVTMFPLRFRDAGTVDAGTLLVPDLPAGAILGQSSRDPQTLEVGDGLQLTVSRAELAAPPGVSLHDIAARRIPPEHVPPLPELGGKEIVAVYALYPFATTSGSPIGVQAPSELAPGTPVSFRSMSEYDGKLSAPVAGEADGASVKTAPRSGIDELTWLVISR
;
A
#
# COMPACT_ATOMS: atom_id res chain seq x y z
N LYS A 1 13.53 14.15 -5.37
CA LYS A 1 13.30 15.62 -5.46
C LYS A 1 12.06 15.93 -4.64
N PRO A 2 12.00 17.04 -3.88
CA PRO A 2 10.77 17.42 -3.19
C PRO A 2 9.62 17.63 -4.19
N ILE A 3 8.42 17.24 -3.80
CA ILE A 3 7.20 17.40 -4.60
C ILE A 3 6.41 18.53 -3.97
N GLY A 4 6.34 19.66 -4.67
CA GLY A 4 5.55 20.81 -4.24
C GLY A 4 4.20 20.89 -4.94
N GLY A 5 3.20 21.42 -4.25
CA GLY A 5 1.83 21.58 -4.73
C GLY A 5 0.99 20.29 -4.72
N ALA A 6 1.58 19.15 -4.36
CA ALA A 6 0.86 17.89 -4.22
C ALA A 6 -0.08 17.93 -3.01
N THR A 7 -1.28 17.36 -3.17
CA THR A 7 -2.23 17.17 -2.08
C THR A 7 -1.70 16.12 -1.12
N VAL A 8 -1.61 16.49 0.15
CA VAL A 8 -1.27 15.63 1.27
C VAL A 8 -2.50 15.51 2.15
N LEU A 9 -2.77 14.30 2.62
CA LEU A 9 -3.85 13.98 3.52
C LEU A 9 -3.29 13.50 4.85
N PHE A 10 -3.97 13.87 5.93
CA PHE A 10 -3.72 13.39 7.27
C PHE A 10 -5.02 12.82 7.82
N CYS A 11 -5.13 11.49 7.80
CA CYS A 11 -6.38 10.77 8.01
C CYS A 11 -6.33 9.89 9.25
N ASN A 12 -7.48 9.73 9.89
CA ASN A 12 -7.80 8.59 10.76
C ASN A 12 -9.13 7.97 10.27
N THR A 13 -9.71 7.05 11.04
CA THR A 13 -10.99 6.40 10.69
C THR A 13 -12.21 7.32 10.70
N THR A 14 -12.09 8.54 11.22
CA THR A 14 -13.20 9.47 11.49
C THR A 14 -13.06 10.80 10.75
N VAL A 15 -11.83 11.29 10.58
CA VAL A 15 -11.53 12.59 9.96
C VAL A 15 -10.32 12.49 9.03
N CYS A 16 -10.38 13.22 7.93
CA CYS A 16 -9.26 13.45 7.04
C CYS A 16 -9.04 14.96 6.85
N TYR A 17 -7.88 15.44 7.23
CA TYR A 17 -7.40 16.78 6.90
C TYR A 17 -6.69 16.74 5.55
N SER A 18 -6.79 17.82 4.78
CA SER A 18 -6.11 17.95 3.49
C SER A 18 -5.38 19.28 3.40
N ASP A 19 -4.14 19.27 2.93
CA ASP A 19 -3.37 20.46 2.60
C ASP A 19 -2.54 20.21 1.33
N ARG A 20 -1.82 21.22 0.84
CA ARG A 20 -0.86 21.10 -0.24
C ARG A 20 0.55 21.28 0.30
N SER A 21 1.45 20.42 -0.16
CA SER A 21 2.89 20.62 0.03
C SER A 21 3.35 21.96 -0.55
N ARG A 22 4.24 22.65 0.17
CA ARG A 22 4.90 23.88 -0.28
C ARG A 22 5.84 23.60 -1.44
N ALA A 23 6.38 24.63 -2.08
CA ALA A 23 7.32 24.47 -3.20
C ALA A 23 8.57 23.64 -2.86
N ASP A 24 8.97 23.60 -1.58
CA ASP A 24 10.07 22.79 -1.04
C ASP A 24 9.63 21.38 -0.57
N GLY A 25 8.37 20.99 -0.82
CA GLY A 25 7.78 19.71 -0.45
C GLY A 25 7.34 19.59 1.02
N ARG A 26 7.53 20.62 1.84
CA ARG A 26 7.12 20.59 3.26
C ARG A 26 5.61 20.81 3.40
N PHE A 27 5.01 20.19 4.40
CA PHE A 27 3.61 20.36 4.78
C PHE A 27 3.49 20.32 6.30
N THR A 28 2.40 20.84 6.85
CA THR A 28 2.12 20.83 8.30
C THR A 28 0.61 20.76 8.49
N PHE A 29 0.17 19.92 9.41
CA PHE A 29 -1.23 19.84 9.79
C PHE A 29 -1.37 20.37 11.22
N GLU A 30 -2.34 21.26 11.42
CA GLU A 30 -2.85 21.62 12.74
C GLU A 30 -4.10 20.79 12.98
N CYS A 31 -4.16 20.13 14.14
CA CYS A 31 -5.20 19.15 14.43
C CYS A 31 -5.81 19.42 15.79
N ASP A 32 -7.12 19.67 15.78
CA ASP A 32 -7.92 19.92 16.98
C ASP A 32 -8.47 18.63 17.60
N GLY A 33 -8.02 17.46 17.13
CA GLY A 33 -8.49 16.16 17.58
C GLY A 33 -7.93 15.75 18.95
N GLU A 34 -8.73 15.05 19.74
CA GLU A 34 -8.27 14.43 20.99
C GLU A 34 -7.26 13.30 20.67
N LEU A 35 -6.03 13.45 21.17
CA LEU A 35 -4.98 12.42 21.13
C LEU A 35 -5.06 11.52 22.38
N PRO A 36 -4.63 10.25 22.30
CA PRO A 36 -3.95 9.60 21.17
C PRO A 36 -4.93 8.87 20.25
N VAL A 37 -4.88 9.18 18.95
CA VAL A 37 -5.50 8.39 17.89
C VAL A 37 -4.45 8.11 16.81
N ASP A 38 -4.54 6.96 16.15
CA ASP A 38 -3.67 6.62 15.04
C ASP A 38 -4.09 7.44 13.81
N PHE A 39 -3.11 8.04 13.16
CA PHE A 39 -3.33 8.71 11.89
C PHE A 39 -2.38 8.13 10.83
N VAL A 40 -2.69 8.38 9.57
CA VAL A 40 -1.81 8.13 8.43
C VAL A 40 -1.62 9.41 7.64
N VAL A 41 -0.36 9.69 7.28
CA VAL A 41 -0.04 10.69 6.27
C VAL A 41 -0.01 9.98 4.91
N LYS A 42 -0.80 10.48 3.96
CA LYS A 42 -0.80 9.95 2.59
C LYS A 42 -0.82 11.03 1.52
N SER A 43 -0.25 10.75 0.35
CA SER A 43 -0.44 11.58 -0.84
C SER A 43 -1.59 11.04 -1.68
N LEU A 44 -2.10 11.84 -2.61
CA LEU A 44 -2.99 11.32 -3.65
C LEU A 44 -2.18 10.73 -4.82
N GLU A 45 -2.83 9.85 -5.57
CA GLU A 45 -2.29 9.36 -6.84
C GLU A 45 -2.25 10.50 -7.87
N GLU A 46 -1.18 10.55 -8.67
CA GLU A 46 -1.07 11.49 -9.80
C GLU A 46 -0.86 10.70 -11.10
N THR A 47 -1.94 10.19 -11.67
CA THR A 47 -1.91 9.37 -12.90
C THR A 47 -1.56 10.17 -14.15
N GLY A 48 -1.74 11.49 -14.13
CA GLY A 48 -1.35 12.40 -15.21
C GLY A 48 0.13 12.81 -15.16
N ALA A 49 0.87 12.48 -14.10
CA ALA A 49 2.29 12.76 -14.01
C ALA A 49 3.11 11.78 -14.87
N THR A 50 4.32 12.18 -15.25
CA THR A 50 5.29 11.31 -15.95
C THR A 50 6.63 11.31 -15.22
N PRO A 51 7.04 10.19 -14.58
CA PRO A 51 6.27 8.95 -14.39
C PRO A 51 5.01 9.16 -13.52
N ARG A 52 4.06 8.22 -13.61
CA ARG A 52 2.87 8.21 -12.74
C ARG A 52 3.31 8.10 -11.29
N ARG A 53 2.63 8.78 -10.38
CA ARG A 53 2.93 8.71 -8.95
C ARG A 53 1.86 7.94 -8.20
N GLY A 54 2.29 7.00 -7.37
CA GLY A 54 1.43 6.27 -6.45
C GLY A 54 1.25 7.01 -5.12
N VAL A 55 0.53 6.36 -4.22
CA VAL A 55 0.27 6.90 -2.88
C VAL A 55 1.46 6.65 -1.96
N THR A 56 1.93 7.72 -1.33
CA THR A 56 2.73 7.64 -0.09
C THR A 56 1.83 7.15 1.03
N MET A 57 2.30 6.25 1.89
CA MET A 57 1.55 5.90 3.09
C MET A 57 2.49 5.78 4.29
N PHE A 58 2.25 6.60 5.31
CA PHE A 58 3.09 6.66 6.51
C PHE A 58 2.23 6.74 7.77
N PRO A 59 2.06 5.63 8.51
CA PRO A 59 1.34 5.62 9.78
C PRO A 59 2.08 6.44 10.83
N LEU A 60 1.35 7.31 11.54
CA LEU A 60 1.83 8.07 12.69
C LEU A 60 1.21 7.53 13.97
N ARG A 61 2.06 7.37 15.00
CA ARG A 61 1.64 7.02 16.35
C ARG A 61 1.99 8.14 17.31
N PHE A 62 0.97 8.71 17.92
CA PHE A 62 1.10 9.74 18.95
C PHE A 62 1.21 9.03 20.30
N ARG A 63 2.40 9.08 20.91
CA ARG A 63 2.59 8.53 22.27
C ARG A 63 2.32 9.59 23.33
N ASP A 64 3.03 10.72 23.26
CA ASP A 64 2.98 11.77 24.29
C ASP A 64 3.12 13.20 23.73
N ALA A 65 3.20 13.37 22.40
CA ALA A 65 3.63 14.61 21.76
C ALA A 65 2.50 15.29 20.96
N GLY A 66 2.42 16.62 21.08
CA GLY A 66 1.62 17.48 20.18
C GLY A 66 2.28 17.77 18.83
N THR A 67 3.46 17.20 18.56
CA THR A 67 4.16 17.34 17.27
C THR A 67 4.89 16.05 16.94
N VAL A 68 4.72 15.57 15.71
CA VAL A 68 5.41 14.39 15.17
C VAL A 68 6.15 14.80 13.91
N ASP A 69 7.46 14.59 13.88
CA ASP A 69 8.26 14.71 12.67
C ASP A 69 8.26 13.36 11.93
N ALA A 70 7.58 13.30 10.79
CA ALA A 70 7.51 12.11 9.95
C ALA A 70 8.77 11.93 9.08
N GLY A 71 9.69 12.90 9.08
CA GLY A 71 10.89 12.88 8.26
C GLY A 71 10.58 13.03 6.76
N THR A 72 11.39 12.38 5.93
CA THR A 72 11.19 12.39 4.47
C THR A 72 10.29 11.23 4.06
N LEU A 73 9.15 11.57 3.44
CA LEU A 73 8.22 10.58 2.93
C LEU A 73 8.45 10.33 1.43
N LEU A 74 8.46 9.05 1.04
CA LEU A 74 8.61 8.64 -0.36
C LEU A 74 7.25 8.62 -1.07
N VAL A 75 7.15 9.39 -2.17
CA VAL A 75 6.11 9.20 -3.18
C VAL A 75 6.65 8.22 -4.23
N PRO A 76 6.08 7.01 -4.38
CA PRO A 76 6.60 6.03 -5.32
C PRO A 76 6.24 6.38 -6.77
N ASP A 77 7.23 6.29 -7.66
CA ASP A 77 6.98 6.33 -9.11
C ASP A 77 6.47 4.95 -9.57
N LEU A 78 5.26 4.90 -10.12
CA LEU A 78 4.63 3.66 -10.57
C LEU A 78 5.10 3.28 -11.98
N PRO A 79 5.34 1.99 -12.25
CA PRO A 79 5.57 1.51 -13.61
C PRO A 79 4.28 1.61 -14.46
N ALA A 80 4.39 1.23 -15.74
CA ALA A 80 3.21 0.86 -16.51
C ALA A 80 2.52 -0.33 -15.81
N GLY A 81 1.19 -0.31 -15.73
CA GLY A 81 0.44 -1.37 -15.06
C GLY A 81 0.07 -2.49 -16.01
N ALA A 82 -0.30 -3.63 -15.44
CA ALA A 82 -0.91 -4.73 -16.15
C ALA A 82 -2.36 -4.37 -16.50
N ILE A 83 -2.70 -4.40 -17.79
CA ILE A 83 -4.06 -4.15 -18.25
C ILE A 83 -4.98 -5.25 -17.74
N LEU A 84 -6.08 -4.86 -17.12
CA LEU A 84 -7.10 -5.79 -16.69
C LEU A 84 -7.87 -6.32 -17.90
N GLY A 85 -8.09 -7.64 -17.91
CA GLY A 85 -8.98 -8.28 -18.88
C GLY A 85 -10.44 -7.85 -18.74
N GLN A 86 -11.31 -8.50 -19.50
CA GLN A 86 -12.76 -8.26 -19.42
C GLN A 86 -13.28 -8.48 -17.99
N SER A 87 -14.39 -7.82 -17.65
CA SER A 87 -15.06 -8.01 -16.38
C SER A 87 -15.63 -9.43 -16.27
N SER A 88 -14.84 -10.34 -15.70
CA SER A 88 -15.19 -11.74 -15.41
C SER A 88 -14.92 -12.06 -13.94
N ARG A 89 -15.64 -13.07 -13.43
CA ARG A 89 -15.36 -13.69 -12.13
C ARG A 89 -14.21 -14.69 -12.19
N ASP A 90 -13.84 -15.13 -13.39
CA ASP A 90 -12.71 -16.03 -13.57
C ASP A 90 -11.41 -15.32 -13.14
N PRO A 91 -10.58 -15.94 -12.27
CA PRO A 91 -9.32 -15.35 -11.86
C PRO A 91 -8.36 -15.16 -13.04
N GLN A 92 -7.65 -14.04 -13.05
CA GLN A 92 -6.55 -13.76 -13.97
C GLN A 92 -5.31 -13.40 -13.17
N THR A 93 -4.14 -13.89 -13.62
CA THR A 93 -2.84 -13.56 -13.03
C THR A 93 -2.19 -12.43 -13.81
N LEU A 94 -1.73 -11.40 -13.10
CA LEU A 94 -1.20 -10.16 -13.65
C LEU A 94 0.19 -9.89 -13.09
N GLU A 95 1.15 -9.59 -13.96
CA GLU A 95 2.49 -9.08 -13.60
C GLU A 95 2.41 -7.55 -13.39
N VAL A 96 2.21 -7.11 -12.15
CA VAL A 96 1.82 -5.72 -11.86
C VAL A 96 3.01 -4.79 -11.63
N GLY A 97 4.24 -5.32 -11.57
CA GLY A 97 5.46 -4.52 -11.45
C GLY A 97 6.41 -5.06 -10.40
N ASP A 98 7.71 -4.85 -10.61
CA ASP A 98 8.80 -5.29 -9.72
C ASP A 98 8.74 -6.79 -9.35
N GLY A 99 8.28 -7.61 -10.30
CA GLY A 99 8.09 -9.05 -10.15
C GLY A 99 6.90 -9.47 -9.29
N LEU A 100 6.08 -8.52 -8.82
CA LEU A 100 4.85 -8.82 -8.10
C LEU A 100 3.79 -9.33 -9.08
N GLN A 101 3.24 -10.50 -8.76
CA GLN A 101 2.09 -11.08 -9.43
C GLN A 101 0.86 -11.03 -8.54
N LEU A 102 -0.27 -10.61 -9.11
CA LEU A 102 -1.58 -10.64 -8.45
C LEU A 102 -2.52 -11.55 -9.22
N THR A 103 -3.27 -12.39 -8.50
CA THR A 103 -4.36 -13.18 -9.06
C THR A 103 -5.68 -12.57 -8.60
N VAL A 104 -6.44 -12.01 -9.54
CA VAL A 104 -7.65 -11.20 -9.26
C VAL A 104 -8.83 -11.65 -10.10
N SER A 105 -10.04 -11.45 -9.59
CA SER A 105 -11.28 -11.59 -10.36
C SER A 105 -11.83 -10.19 -10.69
N ARG A 106 -11.71 -9.76 -11.95
CA ARG A 106 -12.00 -8.36 -12.35
C ARG A 106 -13.40 -7.89 -11.98
N ALA A 107 -14.40 -8.78 -12.06
CA ALA A 107 -15.79 -8.48 -11.74
C ALA A 107 -16.03 -8.23 -10.24
N GLU A 108 -15.07 -8.58 -9.39
CA GLU A 108 -15.17 -8.43 -7.94
C GLU A 108 -14.31 -7.28 -7.40
N LEU A 109 -13.51 -6.64 -8.26
CA LEU A 109 -12.75 -5.45 -7.92
C LEU A 109 -13.63 -4.20 -7.96
N ALA A 110 -13.64 -3.45 -6.86
CA ALA A 110 -14.31 -2.17 -6.72
C ALA A 110 -13.28 -1.06 -6.48
N ALA A 111 -13.11 -0.19 -7.47
CA ALA A 111 -12.26 0.99 -7.37
C ALA A 111 -12.91 2.07 -6.51
N PRO A 112 -12.12 2.98 -5.89
CA PRO A 112 -12.68 4.15 -5.22
C PRO A 112 -13.51 5.03 -6.18
N PRO A 113 -14.47 5.81 -5.65
CA PRO A 113 -15.23 6.76 -6.45
C PRO A 113 -14.34 7.71 -7.24
N GLY A 114 -14.62 7.86 -8.53
CA GLY A 114 -13.85 8.74 -9.44
C GLY A 114 -12.57 8.12 -10.00
N VAL A 115 -12.20 6.89 -9.61
CA VAL A 115 -11.05 6.16 -10.12
C VAL A 115 -11.49 5.17 -11.20
N SER A 116 -10.78 5.16 -12.33
CA SER A 116 -10.97 4.17 -13.38
C SER A 116 -10.05 2.98 -13.16
N LEU A 117 -10.62 1.78 -13.13
CA LEU A 117 -9.87 0.54 -12.94
C LEU A 117 -9.55 -0.10 -14.30
N HIS A 118 -8.55 0.47 -14.96
CA HIS A 118 -8.08 0.04 -16.28
C HIS A 118 -6.87 -0.91 -16.18
N ASP A 119 -5.90 -0.56 -15.36
CA ASP A 119 -4.70 -1.33 -15.09
C ASP A 119 -4.43 -1.44 -13.59
N ILE A 120 -3.58 -2.40 -13.21
CA ILE A 120 -3.04 -2.53 -11.86
C ILE A 120 -1.52 -2.40 -11.94
N ALA A 121 -0.94 -1.58 -11.08
CA ALA A 121 0.50 -1.39 -11.02
C ALA A 121 1.00 -1.56 -9.58
N ALA A 122 2.28 -1.93 -9.44
CA ALA A 122 2.96 -2.07 -8.17
C ALA A 122 4.38 -1.52 -8.24
N ARG A 123 4.82 -0.89 -7.16
CA ARG A 123 6.21 -0.47 -6.95
C ARG A 123 6.69 -1.01 -5.62
N ARG A 124 7.82 -1.73 -5.61
CA ARG A 124 8.48 -2.14 -4.38
C ARG A 124 9.03 -0.90 -3.67
N ILE A 125 8.73 -0.76 -2.39
CA ILE A 125 9.23 0.32 -1.54
C ILE A 125 10.62 -0.06 -1.03
N PRO A 126 11.65 0.78 -1.23
CA PRO A 126 12.97 0.55 -0.66
C PRO A 126 12.90 0.45 0.87
N PRO A 127 13.66 -0.46 1.52
CA PRO A 127 13.58 -0.69 2.96
C PRO A 127 13.76 0.59 3.82
N GLU A 128 14.63 1.50 3.39
CA GLU A 128 14.89 2.80 4.03
C GLU A 128 13.69 3.77 4.01
N HIS A 129 12.69 3.49 3.17
CA HIS A 129 11.46 4.27 3.04
C HIS A 129 10.23 3.55 3.59
N VAL A 130 10.39 2.34 4.13
CA VAL A 130 9.30 1.62 4.80
C VAL A 130 9.08 2.25 6.19
N PRO A 131 7.84 2.66 6.53
CA PRO A 131 7.55 3.20 7.86
C PRO A 131 7.79 2.15 8.95
N PRO A 132 8.03 2.56 10.20
CA PRO A 132 8.05 1.63 11.33
C PRO A 132 6.73 0.88 11.47
N LEU A 133 6.78 -0.46 11.51
CA LEU A 133 5.61 -1.34 11.64
C LEU A 133 5.67 -2.19 12.92
N PRO A 134 5.54 -1.58 14.12
CA PRO A 134 5.65 -2.30 15.39
C PRO A 134 4.54 -3.36 15.59
N GLU A 135 3.41 -3.28 14.89
CA GLU A 135 2.37 -4.33 14.84
C GLU A 135 2.88 -5.69 14.35
N LEU A 136 4.02 -5.71 13.66
CA LEU A 136 4.65 -6.95 13.22
C LEU A 136 5.27 -7.76 14.37
N GLY A 137 5.39 -7.20 15.58
CA GLY A 137 5.78 -7.96 16.78
C GLY A 137 7.14 -8.64 16.71
N GLY A 138 8.10 -8.04 15.96
CA GLY A 138 9.45 -8.59 15.77
C GLY A 138 9.62 -9.45 14.51
N LYS A 139 8.55 -9.67 13.72
CA LYS A 139 8.67 -10.27 12.40
C LYS A 139 9.54 -9.44 11.48
N GLU A 140 10.26 -10.12 10.59
CA GLU A 140 11.12 -9.47 9.60
C GLU A 140 10.32 -9.12 8.36
N ILE A 141 10.51 -7.90 7.86
CA ILE A 141 9.90 -7.45 6.60
C ILE A 141 10.68 -8.07 5.45
N VAL A 142 9.97 -8.82 4.60
CA VAL A 142 10.50 -9.43 3.37
C VAL A 142 10.41 -8.42 2.22
N ALA A 143 9.27 -7.78 2.07
CA ALA A 143 9.03 -6.74 1.07
C ALA A 143 7.83 -5.88 1.42
N VAL A 144 7.81 -4.65 0.90
CA VAL A 144 6.66 -3.75 0.90
C VAL A 144 6.43 -3.25 -0.52
N TYR A 145 5.17 -3.20 -0.96
CA TYR A 145 4.79 -2.69 -2.28
C TYR A 145 3.70 -1.64 -2.14
N ALA A 146 3.78 -0.54 -2.89
CA ALA A 146 2.66 0.36 -3.12
C ALA A 146 1.89 -0.10 -4.36
N LEU A 147 0.57 -0.27 -4.22
CA LEU A 147 -0.33 -0.75 -5.27
C LEU A 147 -1.19 0.39 -5.84
N TYR A 148 -1.58 0.20 -7.09
CA TYR A 148 -2.45 1.09 -7.88
C TYR A 148 -3.53 0.24 -8.59
N PRO A 149 -4.79 0.70 -8.67
CA PRO A 149 -5.31 1.93 -8.07
C PRO A 149 -5.50 1.75 -6.56
N PHE A 150 -4.99 2.69 -5.79
CA PHE A 150 -4.97 2.67 -4.34
C PHE A 150 -6.38 2.63 -3.76
N ALA A 151 -6.56 1.90 -2.65
CA ALA A 151 -7.85 1.66 -1.99
C ALA A 151 -8.90 0.92 -2.84
N THR A 152 -8.48 0.23 -3.91
CA THR A 152 -9.36 -0.73 -4.60
C THR A 152 -9.62 -1.93 -3.70
N THR A 153 -10.87 -2.31 -3.51
CA THR A 153 -11.27 -3.49 -2.72
C THR A 153 -11.69 -4.65 -3.62
N SER A 154 -11.74 -5.86 -3.06
CA SER A 154 -12.16 -7.07 -3.77
C SER A 154 -13.18 -7.88 -2.99
N GLY A 155 -14.21 -8.36 -3.68
CA GLY A 155 -15.19 -9.32 -3.14
C GLY A 155 -14.63 -10.74 -2.94
N SER A 156 -13.49 -11.05 -3.56
CA SER A 156 -12.75 -12.32 -3.39
C SER A 156 -11.30 -12.08 -3.01
N PRO A 157 -10.62 -13.08 -2.41
CA PRO A 157 -9.21 -12.97 -2.08
C PRO A 157 -8.34 -12.72 -3.31
N ILE A 158 -7.51 -11.70 -3.25
CA ILE A 158 -6.47 -11.38 -4.24
C ILE A 158 -5.24 -12.21 -3.91
N GLY A 159 -4.98 -13.23 -4.72
CA GLY A 159 -3.78 -14.05 -4.59
C GLY A 159 -2.53 -13.21 -4.85
N VAL A 160 -1.48 -13.41 -4.06
CA VAL A 160 -0.23 -12.64 -4.17
C VAL A 160 0.94 -13.60 -4.35
N GLN A 161 1.83 -13.29 -5.29
CA GLN A 161 3.15 -13.91 -5.41
C GLN A 161 4.21 -12.81 -5.61
N ALA A 162 5.28 -12.84 -4.82
CA ALA A 162 6.36 -11.85 -4.89
C ALA A 162 7.74 -12.53 -4.91
N PRO A 163 8.76 -11.93 -5.55
CA PRO A 163 10.11 -12.48 -5.58
C PRO A 163 10.73 -12.54 -4.18
N SER A 164 11.47 -13.61 -3.89
CA SER A 164 12.08 -13.84 -2.57
C SER A 164 13.21 -14.86 -2.64
N GLU A 165 14.23 -14.68 -1.81
CA GLU A 165 15.34 -15.63 -1.65
C GLU A 165 15.20 -16.49 -0.38
N LEU A 166 14.02 -16.47 0.25
CA LEU A 166 13.73 -17.28 1.43
C LEU A 166 13.78 -18.78 1.09
N ALA A 167 14.29 -19.58 2.03
CA ALA A 167 14.34 -21.03 1.86
C ALA A 167 12.93 -21.62 1.62
N PRO A 168 12.79 -22.65 0.77
CA PRO A 168 11.52 -23.33 0.57
C PRO A 168 10.89 -23.78 1.89
N GLY A 169 9.58 -23.63 2.05
CA GLY A 169 8.87 -23.97 3.28
C GLY A 169 8.86 -22.86 4.34
N THR A 170 9.55 -21.72 4.10
CA THR A 170 9.54 -20.61 5.06
C THR A 170 8.13 -20.01 5.13
N PRO A 171 7.46 -20.00 6.31
CA PRO A 171 6.17 -19.38 6.46
C PRO A 171 6.28 -17.86 6.33
N VAL A 172 5.32 -17.25 5.66
CA VAL A 172 5.20 -15.79 5.55
C VAL A 172 3.77 -15.34 5.81
N SER A 173 3.62 -14.05 6.08
CA SER A 173 2.33 -13.38 6.24
C SER A 173 2.24 -12.21 5.27
N PHE A 174 1.09 -12.07 4.61
CA PHE A 174 0.74 -10.96 3.74
C PHE A 174 -0.31 -10.10 4.45
N ARG A 175 -0.16 -8.78 4.40
CA ARG A 175 -1.10 -7.81 4.99
C ARG A 175 -1.21 -6.60 4.07
N SER A 176 -2.42 -6.10 3.90
CA SER A 176 -2.66 -4.73 3.40
C SER A 176 -2.54 -3.74 4.56
N MET A 177 -2.27 -2.48 4.23
CA MET A 177 -2.27 -1.38 5.20
C MET A 177 -3.46 -0.47 4.94
N SER A 178 -4.27 -0.24 5.97
CA SER A 178 -5.47 0.59 5.94
C SER A 178 -5.14 2.00 5.48
N GLU A 179 -5.87 2.50 4.49
CA GLU A 179 -5.70 3.87 4.00
C GLU A 179 -6.19 4.95 4.98
N TYR A 180 -6.87 4.55 6.05
CA TYR A 180 -7.50 5.46 7.01
C TYR A 180 -6.62 5.70 8.22
N ASP A 181 -6.04 4.65 8.79
CA ASP A 181 -5.28 4.73 10.05
C ASP A 181 -3.93 4.00 9.98
N GLY A 182 -3.55 3.47 8.82
CA GLY A 182 -2.25 2.82 8.64
C GLY A 182 -2.11 1.48 9.35
N LYS A 183 -3.18 0.93 9.93
CA LYS A 183 -3.16 -0.39 10.57
C LYS A 183 -3.04 -1.49 9.55
N LEU A 184 -2.38 -2.58 9.94
CA LEU A 184 -2.28 -3.76 9.08
C LEU A 184 -3.54 -4.62 9.19
N SER A 185 -4.04 -5.11 8.05
CA SER A 185 -5.13 -6.09 8.02
C SER A 185 -4.70 -7.43 8.64
N ALA A 186 -5.65 -8.33 8.87
CA ALA A 186 -5.37 -9.67 9.40
C ALA A 186 -4.34 -10.42 8.53
N PRO A 187 -3.47 -11.27 9.11
CA PRO A 187 -2.43 -11.93 8.33
C PRO A 187 -3.04 -12.98 7.41
N VAL A 188 -2.70 -12.91 6.14
CA VAL A 188 -2.97 -13.98 5.18
C VAL A 188 -1.74 -14.88 5.14
N ALA A 189 -1.93 -16.17 5.36
CA ALA A 189 -0.84 -17.13 5.36
C ALA A 189 -0.31 -17.40 3.95
N GLY A 190 0.99 -17.65 3.86
CA GLY A 190 1.63 -18.16 2.67
C GLY A 190 3.00 -18.75 2.96
N GLU A 191 3.71 -19.09 1.90
CA GLU A 191 4.95 -19.86 2.00
C GLU A 191 5.93 -19.45 0.91
N ALA A 192 7.23 -19.53 1.22
CA ALA A 192 8.30 -19.41 0.23
C ALA A 192 8.56 -20.73 -0.50
N ASP A 193 8.88 -20.68 -1.79
CA ASP A 193 9.29 -21.84 -2.59
C ASP A 193 10.75 -21.82 -3.05
N GLY A 194 11.56 -20.90 -2.50
CA GLY A 194 12.97 -20.74 -2.84
C GLY A 194 13.26 -19.66 -3.88
N ALA A 195 12.24 -19.23 -4.63
CA ALA A 195 12.35 -18.14 -5.61
C ALA A 195 11.29 -17.06 -5.41
N SER A 196 10.17 -17.42 -4.79
CA SER A 196 9.06 -16.52 -4.51
C SER A 196 8.43 -16.83 -3.16
N VAL A 197 7.61 -15.90 -2.70
CA VAL A 197 6.65 -16.09 -1.61
C VAL A 197 5.25 -15.96 -2.19
N LYS A 198 4.33 -16.84 -1.81
CA LYS A 198 2.96 -16.83 -2.33
C LYS A 198 1.91 -17.09 -1.26
N THR A 199 0.74 -16.49 -1.42
CA THR A 199 -0.42 -16.82 -0.58
C THR A 199 -0.89 -18.25 -0.85
N ALA A 200 -1.51 -18.89 0.15
CA ALA A 200 -2.11 -20.20 -0.03
C ALA A 200 -3.24 -20.16 -1.09
N PRO A 201 -3.56 -21.28 -1.76
CA PRO A 201 -4.66 -21.33 -2.72
C PRO A 201 -5.98 -20.79 -2.13
N ARG A 202 -6.69 -19.96 -2.90
CA ARG A 202 -7.95 -19.29 -2.48
C ARG A 202 -7.81 -18.38 -1.25
N SER A 203 -6.58 -18.03 -0.87
CA SER A 203 -6.26 -17.06 0.17
C SER A 203 -5.55 -15.87 -0.45
N GLY A 204 -5.74 -14.69 0.12
CA GLY A 204 -5.29 -13.45 -0.49
C GLY A 204 -5.67 -12.24 0.34
N ILE A 205 -5.09 -11.10 0.00
CA ILE A 205 -5.52 -9.80 0.53
C ILE A 205 -6.87 -9.40 -0.09
N ASP A 206 -7.56 -8.44 0.50
CA ASP A 206 -8.85 -7.94 0.04
C ASP A 206 -8.80 -6.49 -0.49
N GLU A 207 -7.65 -5.83 -0.35
CA GLU A 207 -7.48 -4.42 -0.67
C GLU A 207 -6.12 -4.14 -1.34
N LEU A 208 -6.13 -3.28 -2.36
CA LEU A 208 -4.96 -2.76 -3.04
C LEU A 208 -4.53 -1.42 -2.40
N THR A 209 -3.71 -1.47 -1.36
CA THR A 209 -3.08 -0.28 -0.74
C THR A 209 -1.56 -0.45 -0.71
N TRP A 210 -0.91 -0.40 0.45
CA TRP A 210 0.44 -0.95 0.58
C TRP A 210 0.33 -2.38 1.06
N LEU A 211 1.01 -3.28 0.34
CA LEU A 211 1.18 -4.67 0.71
C LEU A 211 2.46 -4.81 1.53
N VAL A 212 2.35 -5.42 2.71
CA VAL A 212 3.47 -5.80 3.58
C VAL A 212 3.58 -7.31 3.61
N ILE A 213 4.77 -7.83 3.30
CA ILE A 213 5.12 -9.25 3.41
C ILE A 213 6.14 -9.40 4.53
N SER A 214 5.87 -10.28 5.48
CA SER A 214 6.74 -10.52 6.65
C SER A 214 6.93 -12.01 6.95
N ARG A 215 8.05 -12.40 7.57
CA ARG A 215 8.29 -13.74 8.11
C ARG A 215 8.37 -13.71 9.63
#